data_AF-A0A1I5I016-F1
#
_entry.id   AF-A0A1I5I016-F1
#
_cell.length_a   1.000
_cell.length_b   1.000
_cell.length_c   1.000
_cell.angle_alpha   90.00
_cell.angle_beta   90.00
_cell.angle_gamma   90.00
#
_symmetry.space_group_name_H-M   'P 1'
#
loop_
_entity.id
_entity.type
_entity.pdbx_description
1 polymer ?
#
loop_
_entity_poly.entity_id
_entity_poly.type
_entity_poly.pdbx_seq_one_letter_code
_entity_poly.pdbx_strand_id
1 'polypeptide(L)'
;MTTLRAHRVRALASIVAEGAAVGAVLASREAPPRSRRRVLTATAAGAVIAADQTALELPAVLREARTTGTVGPVPAHERGALVEAGTRALLLGVLLQVVDRPALERLTRRGIPHPHRWLGAAAAVAHTAVLAPVYWRLAAERARADAEREAAIEAELQEMAAGG
;
A
#
# COMPACT_ATOMS: atom_id res chain seq x y z
N MET A 1 -0.66 22.43 -3.41
CA MET A 1 -0.17 22.30 -2.03
C MET A 1 -0.69 21.01 -1.40
N THR A 2 0.15 19.99 -1.33
CA THR A 2 -0.09 18.75 -0.58
C THR A 2 0.57 18.87 0.78
N THR A 3 -0.21 18.86 1.85
CA THR A 3 0.35 18.97 3.21
C THR A 3 0.88 17.62 3.70
N LEU A 4 1.83 17.62 4.64
CA LEU A 4 2.29 16.41 5.33
C LEU A 4 1.12 15.57 5.89
N ARG A 5 0.06 16.25 6.36
CA ARG A 5 -1.17 15.59 6.83
C ARG A 5 -1.86 14.80 5.73
N ALA A 6 -1.94 15.35 4.51
CA ALA A 6 -2.51 14.65 3.36
C ALA A 6 -1.70 13.39 3.01
N HIS A 7 -0.36 13.48 3.02
CA HIS A 7 0.52 12.33 2.80
C HIS A 7 0.35 11.24 3.87
N ARG A 8 0.21 11.62 5.15
CA ARG A 8 -0.03 10.66 6.25
C ARG A 8 -1.40 10.01 6.19
N VAL A 9 -2.46 10.78 5.96
CA VAL A 9 -3.83 10.24 5.80
C VAL A 9 -3.88 9.25 4.65
N ARG A 10 -3.19 9.57 3.55
CA ARG A 10 -3.09 8.69 2.39
C ARG A 10 -2.30 7.42 2.68
N ALA A 11 -1.14 7.53 3.34
CA ALA A 11 -0.40 6.35 3.78
C ALA A 11 -1.27 5.43 4.65
N LEU A 12 -2.02 5.99 5.60
CA LEU A 12 -2.97 5.21 6.42
C LEU A 12 -4.05 4.54 5.56
N ALA A 13 -4.63 5.25 4.59
CA ALA A 13 -5.62 4.68 3.69
C ALA A 13 -5.07 3.48 2.90
N SER A 14 -3.88 3.62 2.31
CA SER A 14 -3.23 2.53 1.54
C SER A 14 -2.88 1.34 2.45
N ILE A 15 -2.33 1.57 3.65
CA ILE A 15 -2.01 0.51 4.61
C ILE A 15 -3.28 -0.25 5.03
N VAL A 16 -4.38 0.46 5.30
CA VAL A 16 -5.65 -0.15 5.68
C VAL A 16 -6.27 -0.90 4.51
N ALA A 17 -6.22 -0.34 3.30
CA ALA A 17 -6.74 -0.99 2.09
C ALA A 17 -6.00 -2.30 1.79
N GLU A 18 -4.66 -2.30 1.87
CA GLU A 18 -3.85 -3.51 1.69
C GLU A 18 -4.11 -4.54 2.79
N GLY A 19 -4.11 -4.12 4.05
CA GLY A 19 -4.40 -5.01 5.17
C GLY A 19 -5.78 -5.66 5.03
N ALA A 20 -6.80 -4.87 4.69
CA ALA A 20 -8.14 -5.36 4.43
C ALA A 20 -8.19 -6.33 3.24
N ALA A 21 -7.46 -6.05 2.15
CA ALA A 21 -7.38 -6.92 0.98
C ALA A 21 -6.76 -8.29 1.34
N VAL A 22 -5.63 -8.30 2.06
CA VAL A 22 -4.97 -9.54 2.53
C VAL A 22 -5.87 -10.32 3.47
N GLY A 23 -6.48 -9.63 4.45
CA GLY A 23 -7.40 -10.25 5.40
C GLY A 23 -8.64 -10.84 4.74
N ALA A 24 -9.22 -10.14 3.77
CA ALA A 24 -10.38 -10.61 3.00
C ALA A 24 -10.03 -11.85 2.16
N VAL A 25 -8.85 -11.88 1.52
CA VAL A 25 -8.38 -13.06 0.78
C VAL A 25 -8.24 -14.27 1.70
N LEU A 26 -7.70 -14.11 2.90
CA LEU A 26 -7.58 -15.20 3.87
C LEU A 26 -8.92 -15.62 4.45
N ALA A 27 -9.79 -14.67 4.80
CA ALA A 27 -11.15 -14.96 5.26
C ALA A 27 -11.97 -15.71 4.20
N SER A 28 -11.76 -15.41 2.92
CA SER A 28 -12.44 -16.09 1.80
C SER A 28 -12.11 -17.57 1.68
N ARG A 29 -11.04 -18.06 2.32
CA ARG A 29 -10.67 -19.48 2.34
C ARG A 29 -11.69 -20.37 3.04
N GLU A 30 -12.61 -19.78 3.79
CA GLU A 30 -13.80 -20.45 4.31
C GLU A 30 -14.71 -21.02 3.20
N ALA A 31 -14.72 -20.39 2.03
CA ALA A 31 -15.50 -20.87 0.90
C ALA A 31 -14.73 -21.93 0.10
N PRO A 32 -15.45 -22.89 -0.55
CA PRO A 32 -14.82 -23.93 -1.36
C PRO A 32 -13.87 -23.35 -2.43
N PRO A 33 -12.79 -24.08 -2.77
CA PRO A 33 -11.90 -23.68 -3.84
C PRO A 33 -12.70 -23.48 -5.14
N ARG A 34 -12.44 -22.36 -5.84
CA ARG A 34 -13.13 -21.92 -7.07
C ARG A 34 -14.61 -21.52 -6.93
N SER A 35 -15.14 -21.41 -5.71
CA SER A 35 -16.47 -20.81 -5.52
C SER A 35 -16.50 -19.35 -6.01
N ARG A 36 -17.65 -18.92 -6.56
CA ARG A 36 -17.84 -17.55 -7.05
C ARG A 36 -17.47 -16.51 -6.00
N ARG A 37 -17.84 -16.73 -4.74
CA ARG A 37 -17.51 -15.85 -3.61
C ARG A 37 -15.99 -15.67 -3.47
N ARG A 38 -15.23 -16.78 -3.45
CA ARG A 38 -13.78 -16.74 -3.28
C ARG A 38 -13.07 -16.06 -4.45
N VAL A 39 -13.52 -16.32 -5.69
CA VAL A 39 -13.00 -15.65 -6.89
C VAL A 39 -13.27 -14.15 -6.81
N LEU A 40 -14.52 -13.74 -6.53
CA LEU A 40 -14.89 -12.34 -6.43
C LEU A 40 -14.09 -11.61 -5.33
N THR A 41 -13.89 -12.22 -4.16
CA THR A 41 -13.08 -11.61 -3.10
C THR A 41 -11.62 -11.43 -3.52
N ALA A 42 -11.02 -12.43 -4.17
CA ALA A 42 -9.64 -12.32 -4.66
C ALA A 42 -9.51 -11.26 -5.76
N THR A 43 -10.45 -11.23 -6.72
CA THR A 43 -10.49 -10.21 -7.78
C THR A 43 -10.70 -8.82 -7.19
N ALA A 44 -11.62 -8.64 -6.24
CA ALA A 44 -11.87 -7.37 -5.59
C ALA A 44 -10.65 -6.89 -4.79
N ALA A 45 -9.99 -7.77 -4.05
CA ALA A 45 -8.76 -7.46 -3.33
C ALA A 45 -7.64 -6.98 -4.29
N GLY A 46 -7.43 -7.71 -5.40
CA GLY A 46 -6.48 -7.30 -6.43
C GLY A 46 -6.86 -5.96 -7.09
N ALA A 47 -8.14 -5.74 -7.37
CA ALA A 47 -8.63 -4.51 -7.96
C ALA A 47 -8.46 -3.31 -7.02
N VAL A 48 -8.70 -3.47 -5.72
CA VAL A 48 -8.47 -2.42 -4.71
C VAL A 48 -7.00 -2.03 -4.65
N ILE A 49 -6.09 -3.00 -4.61
CA ILE A 49 -4.65 -2.72 -4.59
C ILE A 49 -4.22 -2.03 -5.89
N ALA A 50 -4.67 -2.53 -7.06
CA ALA A 50 -4.35 -1.91 -8.34
C ALA A 50 -4.89 -0.48 -8.45
N ALA A 51 -6.13 -0.25 -8.00
CA ALA A 51 -6.75 1.07 -7.98
C ALA A 51 -6.01 2.03 -7.04
N ASP A 52 -5.60 1.56 -5.85
CA ASP A 52 -4.82 2.36 -4.90
C ASP A 52 -3.48 2.78 -5.52
N GLN A 53 -2.71 1.82 -6.05
CA GLN A 53 -1.40 2.10 -6.65
C GLN A 53 -1.50 2.99 -7.90
N THR A 54 -2.50 2.77 -8.75
CA THR A 54 -2.70 3.60 -9.95
C THR A 54 -3.20 5.00 -9.60
N ALA A 55 -4.06 5.17 -8.60
CA ALA A 55 -4.49 6.48 -8.14
C ALA A 55 -3.33 7.34 -7.60
N LEU A 56 -2.26 6.71 -7.10
CA LEU A 56 -1.06 7.40 -6.63
C LEU A 56 -0.17 7.85 -7.79
N GLU A 57 0.20 6.92 -8.67
CA GLU A 57 1.27 7.15 -9.64
C GLU A 57 0.74 7.75 -10.95
N LEU A 58 -0.47 7.36 -11.38
CA LEU A 58 -0.98 7.72 -12.70
C LEU A 58 -1.15 9.23 -12.92
N PRO A 59 -1.70 10.02 -11.98
CA PRO A 59 -1.83 11.46 -12.19
C PRO A 59 -0.49 12.19 -12.32
N ALA A 60 0.52 11.75 -11.55
CA ALA A 60 1.87 12.32 -11.59
C ALA A 60 2.56 11.96 -12.90
N VAL A 61 2.54 10.67 -13.27
CA VAL A 61 3.08 10.16 -14.53
C VAL A 61 2.44 10.83 -15.74
N LEU A 62 1.11 10.98 -15.75
CA LEU A 62 0.41 11.68 -16.85
C LEU A 62 0.78 13.15 -16.94
N ARG A 63 1.01 13.82 -15.81
CA ARG A 63 1.43 15.23 -15.80
C ARG A 63 2.86 15.37 -16.32
N GLU A 64 3.77 14.51 -15.88
CA GLU A 64 5.17 14.52 -16.30
C GLU A 64 5.30 14.18 -17.79
N ALA A 65 4.61 13.15 -18.26
CA ALA A 65 4.57 12.77 -19.66
C ALA A 65 4.03 13.90 -20.56
N ARG A 66 3.02 14.65 -20.10
CA ARG A 66 2.46 15.79 -20.84
C ARG A 66 3.39 17.00 -20.89
N THR A 67 4.20 17.21 -19.85
CA THR A 67 5.04 18.41 -19.71
C THR A 67 6.43 18.21 -20.33
N THR A 68 7.01 17.03 -20.18
CA THR A 68 8.39 16.73 -20.59
C THR A 68 8.48 15.74 -21.75
N GLY A 69 7.37 15.15 -22.18
CA GLY A 69 7.33 14.11 -23.22
C GLY A 69 7.91 12.76 -22.77
N THR A 70 8.40 12.66 -21.54
CA THR A 70 9.01 11.44 -20.97
C THR A 70 8.54 11.23 -19.53
N VAL A 71 8.76 10.03 -18.99
CA VAL A 71 8.50 9.72 -17.58
C VAL A 71 9.85 9.44 -16.94
N GLY A 72 10.23 10.27 -15.98
CA GLY A 72 11.47 10.13 -15.24
C GLY A 72 11.51 8.83 -14.42
N PRO A 73 12.70 8.35 -14.06
CA PRO A 73 12.83 7.18 -13.21
C PRO A 73 12.30 7.46 -11.80
N VAL A 74 11.65 6.47 -11.19
CA VAL A 74 11.25 6.52 -9.77
C VAL A 74 12.48 6.83 -8.91
N PRO A 75 12.41 7.84 -8.00
CA PRO A 75 13.53 8.22 -7.13
C PRO A 75 14.08 7.03 -6.34
N ALA A 76 15.40 7.02 -6.10
CA ALA A 76 16.07 5.90 -5.46
C ALA A 76 15.54 5.59 -4.04
N HIS A 77 15.20 6.63 -3.27
CA HIS A 77 14.63 6.48 -1.92
C HIS A 77 13.24 5.82 -1.95
N GLU A 78 12.38 6.23 -2.90
CA GLU A 78 11.06 5.62 -3.08
C GLU A 78 11.19 4.15 -3.53
N ARG A 79 12.09 3.87 -4.48
CA ARG A 79 12.36 2.52 -4.94
C ARG A 79 12.81 1.60 -3.80
N GLY A 80 13.72 2.08 -2.96
CA GLY A 80 14.19 1.34 -1.79
C GLY A 80 13.05 1.02 -0.81
N ALA A 81 12.20 2.01 -0.52
CA ALA A 81 11.03 1.83 0.34
C ALA A 81 10.02 0.83 -0.25
N LEU A 82 9.74 0.88 -1.56
CA LEU A 82 8.81 -0.04 -2.22
C LEU A 82 9.35 -1.49 -2.23
N VAL A 83 10.65 -1.68 -2.47
CA VAL A 83 11.29 -3.01 -2.38
C VAL A 83 11.25 -3.55 -0.95
N GLU A 84 11.49 -2.69 0.05
CA GLU A 84 11.38 -3.06 1.46
C GLU A 84 9.94 -3.46 1.81
N ALA A 85 8.94 -2.68 1.41
CA ALA A 85 7.52 -2.99 1.61
C ALA A 85 7.15 -4.32 0.94
N GLY A 86 7.52 -4.52 -0.32
CA GLY A 86 7.26 -5.75 -1.07
C GLY A 86 7.90 -6.98 -0.43
N THR A 87 9.14 -6.83 0.05
CA THR A 87 9.87 -7.92 0.73
C THR A 87 9.21 -8.26 2.07
N ARG A 88 8.84 -7.26 2.86
CA ARG A 88 8.14 -7.45 4.14
C ARG A 88 6.76 -8.11 3.95
N ALA A 89 6.00 -7.67 2.94
CA ALA A 89 4.71 -8.26 2.58
C ALA A 89 4.88 -9.73 2.14
N LEU A 90 5.90 -10.03 1.33
CA LEU A 90 6.21 -11.40 0.90
C LEU A 90 6.57 -12.30 2.09
N LEU A 91 7.47 -11.85 2.96
CA LEU A 91 7.88 -12.60 4.16
C LEU A 91 6.69 -12.86 5.09
N LEU A 92 5.82 -11.87 5.28
CA LEU A 92 4.59 -12.05 6.04
C LEU A 92 3.66 -13.05 5.36
N GLY A 93 3.50 -12.99 4.05
CA GLY A 93 2.69 -13.96 3.29
C GLY A 93 3.20 -15.40 3.43
N VAL A 94 4.52 -15.59 3.38
CA VAL A 94 5.16 -16.89 3.64
C VAL A 94 4.91 -17.35 5.07
N LEU A 95 5.10 -16.46 6.05
CA LEU A 95 4.83 -16.77 7.45
C LEU A 95 3.38 -17.19 7.68
N LEU A 96 2.43 -16.42 7.14
CA LEU A 96 1.00 -16.72 7.21
C LEU A 96 0.69 -18.08 6.60
N GLN A 97 1.30 -18.42 5.46
CA GLN A 97 1.12 -19.71 4.82
C GLN A 97 1.65 -20.87 5.67
N VAL A 98 2.77 -20.69 6.37
CA VAL A 98 3.34 -21.69 7.29
C VAL A 98 2.46 -21.88 8.52
N VAL A 99 1.90 -20.80 9.08
CA VAL A 99 1.09 -20.87 10.30
C VAL A 99 -0.40 -21.15 10.05
N ASP A 100 -0.88 -21.09 8.81
CA ASP A 100 -2.31 -21.23 8.45
C ASP A 100 -2.90 -22.54 8.99
N ARG A 101 -2.32 -23.68 8.57
CA ARG A 101 -2.78 -25.02 8.98
C ARG A 101 -2.72 -25.25 10.50
N PRO A 102 -1.59 -25.02 11.20
CA PRO A 102 -1.55 -25.24 12.64
C PRO A 102 -2.46 -24.28 13.42
N ALA A 103 -2.67 -23.06 12.94
CA ALA A 103 -3.59 -22.13 13.57
C ALA A 103 -5.05 -22.55 13.38
N LEU A 104 -5.43 -23.00 12.17
CA LEU A 104 -6.74 -23.59 11.90
C LEU A 104 -7.04 -24.77 12.82
N GLU A 105 -6.13 -25.73 12.91
CA GLU A 105 -6.32 -26.91 13.76
C GLU A 105 -6.52 -26.54 15.23
N ARG A 106 -5.81 -25.52 15.73
CA ARG A 106 -5.98 -25.03 17.10
C ARG A 106 -7.31 -24.32 17.30
N LEU A 107 -7.74 -23.48 16.35
CA LEU A 107 -9.01 -22.76 16.43
C LEU A 107 -10.21 -23.72 16.35
N THR A 108 -10.14 -24.71 15.46
CA THR A 108 -11.16 -25.76 15.34
C THR A 108 -11.22 -26.62 16.60
N ARG A 109 -10.08 -27.01 17.18
CA ARG A 109 -10.04 -27.73 18.47
C ARG A 109 -10.66 -26.94 19.62
N ARG A 110 -10.61 -25.61 19.56
CA ARG A 110 -11.25 -24.70 20.53
C ARG A 110 -12.74 -24.45 20.23
N GLY A 111 -13.30 -25.07 19.19
CA GLY A 111 -14.69 -24.90 18.81
C GLY A 111 -15.02 -23.53 18.21
N ILE A 112 -14.02 -22.79 17.71
CA ILE A 112 -14.26 -21.45 17.14
C ILE A 112 -14.98 -21.59 15.79
N PRO A 113 -16.16 -20.98 15.63
CA PRO A 113 -16.84 -20.95 14.35
C PRO A 113 -16.07 -20.06 13.38
N HIS A 114 -15.99 -20.49 12.12
CA HIS A 114 -15.40 -19.70 11.02
C HIS A 114 -13.93 -19.27 11.27
N PRO A 115 -13.00 -20.22 11.51
CA PRO A 115 -11.63 -19.92 11.93
C PRO A 115 -10.85 -19.06 10.92
N HIS A 116 -11.15 -19.19 9.63
CA HIS A 116 -10.53 -18.38 8.58
C HIS A 116 -10.85 -16.88 8.68
N ARG A 117 -12.01 -16.49 9.25
CA ARG A 117 -12.34 -15.07 9.45
C ARG A 117 -11.45 -14.43 10.50
N TRP A 118 -11.18 -15.14 11.58
CA TRP A 118 -10.27 -14.70 12.64
C TRP A 118 -8.83 -14.63 12.14
N LEU A 119 -8.40 -15.62 11.35
CA LEU A 119 -7.09 -15.58 10.69
C LEU A 119 -6.98 -14.43 9.69
N GLY A 120 -8.04 -14.15 8.93
CA GLY A 120 -8.10 -13.00 8.04
C GLY A 120 -7.97 -11.67 8.79
N ALA A 121 -8.67 -11.50 9.91
CA ALA A 121 -8.56 -10.31 10.74
C ALA A 121 -7.14 -10.15 11.34
N ALA A 122 -6.57 -11.22 11.87
CA ALA A 122 -5.21 -11.21 12.41
C ALA A 122 -4.17 -10.87 11.32
N ALA A 123 -4.33 -11.44 10.12
CA ALA A 123 -3.45 -11.17 8.99
C ALA A 123 -3.57 -9.73 8.49
N ALA A 124 -4.78 -9.15 8.47
CA ALA A 124 -4.97 -7.74 8.14
C ALA A 124 -4.19 -6.83 9.10
N VAL A 125 -4.33 -7.07 10.41
CA VAL A 125 -3.62 -6.31 11.44
C VAL A 125 -2.10 -6.49 11.33
N ALA A 126 -1.64 -7.73 11.13
CA ALA A 126 -0.22 -8.02 10.96
C ALA A 126 0.36 -7.33 9.72
N HIS A 127 -0.35 -7.35 8.59
CA HIS A 127 0.06 -6.69 7.34
C HIS A 127 0.16 -5.18 7.53
N THR A 128 -0.88 -4.58 8.12
CA THR A 128 -0.89 -3.17 8.48
C THR A 128 0.28 -2.79 9.38
N ALA A 129 0.56 -3.57 10.44
CA ALA A 129 1.65 -3.30 11.37
C ALA A 129 3.03 -3.40 10.71
N VAL A 130 3.23 -4.36 9.80
CA VAL A 130 4.50 -4.60 9.12
C VAL A 130 4.83 -3.50 8.10
N LEU A 131 3.82 -2.99 7.39
CA LEU A 131 4.00 -1.99 6.34
C LEU A 131 3.86 -0.54 6.81
N ALA A 132 3.16 -0.31 7.93
CA ALA A 132 2.96 1.04 8.44
C ALA A 132 4.26 1.85 8.61
N PRO A 133 5.36 1.31 9.17
CA PRO A 133 6.60 2.08 9.30
C PRO A 133 7.19 2.51 7.96
N VAL A 134 7.08 1.65 6.92
CA VAL A 134 7.62 1.93 5.59
C VAL A 134 6.81 3.03 4.91
N TYR A 135 5.49 2.90 4.88
CA TYR A 135 4.60 3.88 4.28
C TYR A 135 4.62 5.22 5.03
N TRP A 136 4.79 5.20 6.35
CA TRP A 136 4.91 6.42 7.14
C TRP A 136 6.20 7.20 6.84
N ARG A 137 7.32 6.48 6.68
CA ARG A 137 8.60 7.06 6.26
C ARG A 137 8.50 7.62 4.84
N LEU A 138 7.95 6.84 3.90
CA LEU A 138 7.76 7.24 2.51
C LEU A 138 6.87 8.50 2.40
N ALA A 139 5.80 8.59 3.19
CA ALA A 139 4.95 9.78 3.24
C ALA A 139 5.70 11.03 3.72
N ALA A 140 6.61 10.89 4.67
CA ALA A 140 7.43 12.01 5.14
C ALA A 140 8.48 12.43 4.09
N GLU A 141 9.10 11.47 3.41
CA GLU A 141 10.05 11.72 2.32
C GLU A 141 9.37 12.42 1.13
N ARG A 142 8.20 11.93 0.69
CA ARG A 142 7.40 12.57 -0.36
C ARG A 142 6.98 13.99 0.01
N ALA A 143 6.58 14.23 1.27
CA ALA A 143 6.24 15.56 1.74
C ALA A 143 7.43 16.53 1.72
N ARG A 144 8.65 16.04 1.99
CA ARG A 144 9.88 16.86 1.90
C ARG A 144 10.23 17.17 0.45
N ALA A 145 10.17 16.17 -0.44
CA ALA A 145 10.44 16.35 -1.86
C ALA A 145 9.45 17.33 -2.52
N ASP A 146 8.17 17.29 -2.12
CA ASP A 146 7.16 18.27 -2.56
C ASP A 146 7.52 19.69 -2.09
N ALA A 147 7.94 19.85 -0.83
CA ALA A 147 8.31 21.16 -0.28
C ALA A 147 9.59 21.73 -0.91
N GLU A 148 10.59 20.89 -1.18
CA GLU A 148 11.83 21.29 -1.87
C GLU A 148 11.55 21.74 -3.31
N ARG A 149 10.67 21.03 -4.02
CA ARG A 149 10.22 21.43 -5.36
C ARG A 149 9.47 22.77 -5.34
N GLU A 150 8.55 22.96 -4.39
CA GLU A 150 7.83 24.24 -4.26
C GLU A 150 8.80 25.39 -3.97
N ALA A 151 9.81 25.19 -3.10
CA ALA A 151 10.82 26.20 -2.82
C ALA A 151 11.71 26.52 -4.03
N ALA A 152 12.07 25.52 -4.83
CA ALA A 152 12.85 25.72 -6.06
C ALA A 152 12.06 26.54 -7.11
N ILE A 153 10.78 26.23 -7.30
CA ILE A 153 9.90 26.98 -8.22
C ILE A 153 9.76 28.43 -7.75
N GLU A 154 9.56 28.66 -6.45
CA GLU A 154 9.46 30.01 -5.91
C GLU A 154 10.77 30.80 -6.09
N ALA A 155 11.93 30.16 -5.90
CA ALA A 155 13.24 30.79 -6.13
C ALA A 155 13.43 31.17 -7.61
N GLU A 156 13.09 30.29 -8.55
CA GLU A 156 13.14 30.59 -9.98
C GLU A 156 12.21 31.77 -10.35
N LEU A 157 11.00 31.82 -9.79
CA LEU A 157 10.06 32.91 -10.01
C LEU A 157 10.59 34.24 -9.46
N GLN A 158 11.23 34.24 -8.30
CA GLN A 158 11.83 35.43 -7.70
C GLN A 158 13.04 35.92 -8.51
N GLU A 159 13.88 35.01 -9.02
CA GLU A 159 15.00 35.35 -9.89
C GLU A 159 14.51 35.97 -11.21
N MET A 160 13.46 35.40 -11.82
CA MET A 160 12.81 35.97 -13.00
C MET A 160 12.20 37.37 -12.74
N ALA A 161 11.64 37.59 -11.55
CA ALA A 161 11.06 38.87 -11.16
C ALA A 161 12.11 39.94 -10.80
N ALA A 162 13.31 39.54 -10.36
CA ALA A 162 14.41 40.42 -10.00
C ALA A 162 15.34 40.76 -11.18
N GLY A 163 15.31 39.95 -12.25
CA GLY A 163 16.13 40.10 -13.46
C GLY A 163 15.45 40.75 -14.67
N GLY A 164 14.23 41.28 -14.51
CA GLY A 164 13.50 42.05 -15.53
C GLY A 164 13.33 43.51 -15.13
#